data_AF-A0A8J7N477-F1
#
_entry.id   AF-A0A8J7N477-F1
#
_cell.length_a   1.000
_cell.length_b   1.000
_cell.length_c   1.000
_cell.angle_alpha   90.00
_cell.angle_beta   90.00
_cell.angle_gamma   90.00
#
_symmetry.space_group_name_H-M   'P 1'
#
loop_
_entity.id
_entity.type
_entity.pdbx_description
1 polymer ?
#
loop_
_entity_poly.entity_id
_entity_poly.type
_entity_poly.pdbx_seq_one_letter_code
_entity_poly.pdbx_strand_id
1 'polypeptide(L)'
;HAAGCPPSHDQMKRLTRVTMGPCQGRRCREQVALLLASATGQPAGAIGLAGHRAPVRPLPLAALASLPETPAMAESWPVWFGIPTQWIPYDAIGTAQEQALIASHMHL
;
A
#
# COMPACT_ATOMS: atom_id res chain seq x y z
N HIS A 1 25.27 -3.92 13.91
CA HIS A 1 24.64 -2.77 14.58
C HIS A 1 24.65 -1.58 13.62
N ALA A 2 23.52 -1.28 12.97
CA ALA A 2 23.43 -0.23 11.96
C ALA A 2 23.35 1.16 12.63
N ALA A 3 24.49 1.78 12.87
CA ALA A 3 24.66 3.06 13.56
C ALA A 3 24.35 4.30 12.68
N GLY A 4 23.34 4.25 11.80
CA GLY A 4 23.10 5.33 10.83
C GLY A 4 21.65 5.73 10.57
N CYS A 5 20.66 4.98 11.04
CA CYS A 5 19.26 5.32 10.82
C CYS A 5 18.53 5.41 12.17
N PRO A 6 18.06 6.61 12.58
CA PRO A 6 17.26 6.71 13.79
C PRO A 6 15.99 5.86 13.66
N PRO A 7 15.58 5.15 14.72
CA PRO A 7 14.42 4.26 14.67
C PRO A 7 13.17 5.08 14.29
N SER A 8 12.50 4.64 13.24
CA SER A 8 11.36 5.35 12.65
C SER A 8 10.05 4.59 12.84
N HIS A 9 8.95 5.32 12.70
CA HIS A 9 7.62 4.73 12.79
C HIS A 9 7.38 3.68 11.68
N ASP A 10 7.96 3.84 10.48
CA ASP A 10 7.83 2.86 9.39
C ASP A 10 8.58 1.56 9.72
N GLN A 11 9.77 1.66 10.31
CA GLN A 11 10.52 0.49 10.79
C GLN A 11 9.74 -0.25 11.88
N MET A 12 9.19 0.47 12.87
CA MET A 12 8.38 -0.15 13.93
C MET A 12 7.13 -0.83 13.37
N LYS A 13 6.44 -0.20 12.42
CA LYS A 13 5.28 -0.76 11.72
C LYS A 13 5.62 -2.09 11.04
N ARG A 14 6.75 -2.16 10.31
CA ARG A 14 7.17 -3.38 9.59
C ARG A 14 7.61 -4.49 10.52
N LEU A 15 8.32 -4.18 11.60
CA LEU A 15 8.89 -5.18 12.52
C LEU A 15 7.85 -5.72 13.52
N THR A 16 6.93 -4.87 13.99
CA THR A 16 6.05 -5.19 15.13
C THR A 16 4.57 -5.20 14.77
N ARG A 17 4.21 -4.81 13.55
CA ARG A 17 2.81 -4.61 13.10
C ARG A 17 2.05 -3.53 13.88
N VAL A 18 2.75 -2.70 14.65
CA VAL A 18 2.11 -1.56 15.32
C VAL A 18 1.44 -0.65 14.30
N THR A 19 0.32 -0.05 14.69
CA THR A 19 -0.58 0.75 13.83
C THR A 19 -1.29 0.02 12.68
N MET A 20 -1.10 -1.29 12.51
CA MET A 20 -1.75 -2.08 11.46
C MET A 20 -3.01 -2.83 11.91
N GLY A 21 -3.44 -2.64 13.16
CA GLY A 21 -4.68 -3.23 13.67
C GLY A 21 -5.94 -2.58 13.10
N PRO A 22 -7.13 -3.06 13.46
CA PRO A 22 -8.41 -2.52 12.96
C PRO A 22 -8.63 -1.04 13.30
N CYS A 23 -7.97 -0.54 14.34
CA CYS A 23 -8.00 0.88 14.70
C CYS A 23 -7.04 1.76 13.87
N GLN A 24 -6.23 1.18 12.98
CA GLN A 24 -5.28 1.88 12.10
C GLN A 24 -4.42 2.93 12.82
N GLY A 25 -3.91 2.57 14.01
CA GLY A 25 -3.06 3.44 14.81
C GLY A 25 -3.79 4.49 15.64
N ARG A 26 -5.13 4.55 15.62
CA ARG A 26 -5.92 5.52 16.43
C ARG A 26 -5.60 5.44 17.93
N ARG A 27 -5.27 4.27 18.45
CA ARG A 27 -4.93 4.08 19.87
C ARG A 27 -3.43 4.15 20.14
N CYS A 28 -2.60 3.57 19.28
CA CYS A 28 -1.20 3.29 19.59
C CYS A 28 -0.18 4.22 18.93
N ARG A 29 -0.57 5.02 17.93
CA ARG A 29 0.37 5.84 17.16
C ARG A 29 1.18 6.83 18.00
N GLU A 30 0.52 7.55 18.89
CA GLU A 30 1.19 8.54 19.76
C GLU A 30 2.07 7.85 20.80
N GLN A 31 1.64 6.71 21.34
CA GLN A 31 2.45 5.92 22.28
C GLN A 31 3.73 5.42 21.61
N VAL A 32 3.67 4.96 20.36
CA VAL A 32 4.86 4.57 19.59
C VAL A 32 5.80 5.75 19.42
N ALA A 33 5.29 6.94 19.09
CA ALA A 33 6.12 8.12 18.94
C ALA A 33 6.80 8.53 20.27
N LEU A 34 6.09 8.42 21.39
CA LEU A 34 6.65 8.64 22.72
C LEU A 34 7.73 7.62 23.09
N LEU A 35 7.51 6.34 22.76
CA LEU A 35 8.52 5.29 22.96
C LEU A 35 9.77 5.53 22.10
N LEU A 36 9.60 5.95 20.85
CA LEU A 36 10.70 6.32 19.96
C LEU A 36 11.46 7.56 20.47
N ALA A 37 10.74 8.59 20.94
CA ALA A 37 11.34 9.77 21.55
C ALA A 37 12.18 9.38 22.77
N SER A 38 11.62 8.56 23.66
CA SER A 38 12.32 8.06 24.85
C SER A 38 13.55 7.23 24.50
N ALA A 39 13.48 6.38 23.46
CA ALA A 39 14.58 5.52 23.06
C ALA A 39 15.72 6.29 22.34
N THR A 40 15.41 7.44 21.74
CA THR A 40 16.36 8.23 20.94
C THR A 40 16.86 9.50 21.63
N GLY A 41 16.25 9.89 22.75
CA GLY A 41 16.54 11.16 23.43
C GLY A 41 16.06 12.38 22.66
N GLN A 42 15.21 12.21 21.64
CA GLN A 42 14.64 13.32 20.87
C GLN A 42 13.34 13.84 21.51
N PRO A 43 13.01 15.14 21.35
CA PRO A 43 11.72 15.65 21.78
C PRO A 43 10.60 14.97 20.99
N ALA A 44 9.47 14.69 21.64
CA ALA A 44 8.35 13.98 21.02
C ALA A 44 7.84 14.65 19.72
N GLY A 45 7.89 15.99 19.64
CA GLY A 45 7.51 16.74 18.44
C GLY A 45 8.46 16.56 17.24
N ALA A 46 9.67 16.04 17.45
CA ALA A 46 10.60 15.69 16.38
C ALA A 46 10.35 14.28 15.80
N ILE A 47 9.59 13.42 16.50
CA ILE A 47 9.23 12.10 16.02
C ILE A 47 8.01 12.17 15.12
N GLY A 48 8.18 11.81 13.85
CA GLY A 48 7.07 11.72 12.90
C GLY A 48 6.03 10.67 13.30
N LEU A 49 4.74 11.02 13.18
CA LEU A 49 3.63 10.10 13.38
C LEU A 49 3.33 9.30 12.12
N ALA A 50 2.85 8.05 12.26
CA ALA A 50 2.30 7.33 11.12
C ALA A 50 1.16 8.09 10.44
N GLY A 51 1.23 8.19 9.11
CA GLY A 51 0.17 8.81 8.32
C GLY A 51 -1.13 8.01 8.33
N HIS A 52 -2.25 8.70 8.26
CA HIS A 52 -3.55 8.08 7.98
C HIS A 52 -3.67 7.78 6.48
N ARG A 53 -4.42 6.73 6.14
CA ARG A 53 -4.78 6.37 4.76
C ARG A 53 -6.26 6.03 4.71
N ALA A 54 -6.91 6.37 3.60
CA ALA A 54 -8.27 5.92 3.37
C ALA A 54 -8.30 4.39 3.14
N PRO A 55 -9.36 3.70 3.59
CA PRO A 55 -10.45 4.20 4.44
C PRO A 55 -10.02 4.28 5.93
N VAL A 56 -10.36 5.38 6.62
CA VAL A 56 -9.96 5.63 8.03
C VAL A 56 -10.63 4.65 9.01
N ARG A 57 -11.80 4.12 8.64
CA ARG A 57 -12.48 3.03 9.35
C ARG A 57 -12.68 1.87 8.37
N PRO A 58 -12.71 0.61 8.85
CA PRO A 58 -13.07 -0.52 7.99
C PRO A 58 -14.40 -0.25 7.27
N LEU A 59 -14.39 -0.41 5.94
CA LEU A 59 -15.54 -0.21 5.06
C LEU A 59 -15.88 -1.56 4.40
N PRO A 60 -17.13 -2.05 4.49
CA PRO A 60 -17.53 -3.27 3.79
C PRO A 60 -17.37 -3.12 2.28
N LEU A 61 -16.81 -4.13 1.61
CA LEU A 61 -16.64 -4.11 0.15
C LEU A 61 -17.97 -3.97 -0.61
N ALA A 62 -19.06 -4.54 -0.07
CA ALA A 62 -20.40 -4.40 -0.65
C ALA A 62 -20.86 -2.93 -0.74
N ALA A 63 -20.43 -2.07 0.19
CA ALA A 63 -20.75 -0.65 0.13
C ALA A 63 -20.06 0.03 -1.06
N LEU A 64 -18.81 -0.35 -1.36
CA LEU A 64 -18.09 0.13 -2.54
C LEU A 64 -18.70 -0.40 -3.84
N ALA A 65 -19.08 -1.68 -3.87
CA ALA A 65 -19.67 -2.32 -5.05
C ALA A 65 -21.04 -1.73 -5.43
N SER A 66 -21.76 -1.13 -4.48
CA SER A 66 -23.06 -0.48 -4.74
C SER A 66 -22.97 0.91 -5.36
N LEU A 67 -21.77 1.50 -5.46
CA LEU A 67 -21.59 2.82 -6.04
C LEU A 67 -21.70 2.74 -7.57
N PRO A 68 -22.55 3.55 -8.22
CA PRO A 68 -22.65 3.54 -9.67
C PRO A 68 -21.35 4.04 -10.29
N GLU A 69 -20.84 3.31 -11.27
CA GLU A 69 -19.71 3.75 -12.07
C GLU A 69 -20.13 4.90 -12.99
N THR A 70 -19.30 5.95 -13.07
CA THR A 70 -19.53 7.01 -14.05
C THR A 70 -19.16 6.51 -15.45
N PRO A 71 -19.80 6.99 -16.53
CA PRO A 71 -19.42 6.62 -17.89
C PRO A 71 -17.92 6.84 -18.18
N ALA A 72 -17.32 7.92 -17.64
CA ALA A 72 -15.89 8.19 -17.77
C ALA A 72 -14.99 7.15 -17.07
N MET A 73 -15.44 6.56 -15.96
CA MET A 73 -14.75 5.43 -15.32
C MET A 73 -14.84 4.18 -16.19
N ALA A 74 -16.03 3.88 -16.71
CA ALA A 74 -16.28 2.76 -17.62
C ALA A 74 -15.34 2.78 -18.83
N GLU A 75 -15.14 3.95 -19.43
CA GLU A 75 -14.27 4.17 -20.59
C GLU A 75 -12.78 3.98 -20.29
N SER A 76 -12.34 4.11 -19.04
CA SER A 76 -10.92 4.14 -18.65
C SER A 76 -10.44 2.90 -17.88
N TRP A 77 -11.34 2.02 -17.42
CA TRP A 77 -10.97 0.70 -16.89
C TRP A 77 -10.03 -0.11 -17.79
N PRO A 78 -10.19 -0.10 -19.12
CA PRO A 78 -9.29 -0.83 -20.01
C PRO A 78 -7.83 -0.34 -19.93
N VAL A 79 -7.55 0.86 -19.40
CA VAL A 79 -6.15 1.30 -19.22
C VAL A 79 -5.46 0.56 -18.07
N TRP A 80 -6.20 0.26 -17.00
CA TRP A 80 -5.66 -0.47 -15.83
C TRP A 80 -5.52 -1.97 -16.08
N PHE A 81 -6.32 -2.53 -16.97
CA PHE A 81 -6.31 -3.97 -17.32
C PHE A 81 -5.79 -4.27 -18.74
N GLY A 82 -5.53 -3.23 -19.53
CA GLY A 82 -5.08 -3.33 -20.92
C GLY A 82 -3.59 -3.03 -21.10
N ILE A 83 -2.80 -3.12 -20.03
CA ILE A 83 -1.34 -3.19 -20.17
C ILE A 83 -1.04 -4.58 -20.77
N PRO A 84 -0.53 -4.67 -22.02
CA PRO A 84 -0.46 -5.97 -22.70
C PRO A 84 0.43 -7.00 -22.02
N THR A 85 1.42 -6.52 -21.27
CA THR A 85 2.40 -7.35 -20.57
C THR A 85 2.01 -7.70 -19.13
N GLN A 86 0.89 -7.18 -18.62
CA GLN A 86 0.51 -7.31 -17.21
C GLN A 86 0.38 -8.75 -16.72
N TRP A 87 0.01 -9.66 -17.62
CA TRP A 87 -0.23 -11.07 -17.31
C TRP A 87 0.90 -11.99 -17.79
N ILE A 88 2.02 -11.43 -18.24
CA ILE A 88 3.15 -12.21 -18.74
C ILE A 88 3.90 -12.82 -17.56
N PRO A 89 4.04 -14.17 -17.50
CA PRO A 89 4.87 -14.83 -16.51
C PRO A 89 6.31 -14.32 -16.55
N TYR A 90 6.95 -14.22 -15.39
CA TYR A 90 8.28 -13.62 -15.26
C TYR A 90 9.35 -14.31 -16.14
N ASP A 91 9.25 -15.63 -16.29
CA ASP A 91 10.15 -16.46 -17.11
C ASP A 91 9.96 -16.28 -18.62
N ALA A 92 8.84 -15.71 -19.06
CA ALA A 92 8.54 -15.47 -20.47
C ALA A 92 8.96 -14.08 -20.96
N ILE A 93 9.29 -13.13 -20.06
CA ILE A 93 9.61 -11.74 -20.41
C ILE A 93 10.86 -11.68 -21.31
N GLY A 94 10.75 -10.97 -22.45
CA GLY A 94 11.81 -10.81 -23.45
C GLY A 94 11.96 -11.99 -24.41
N THR A 95 11.05 -12.96 -24.40
CA THR A 95 11.13 -14.19 -25.21
C THR A 95 10.08 -14.22 -26.34
N ALA A 96 10.22 -15.16 -27.28
CA ALA A 96 9.18 -15.40 -28.29
C ALA A 96 7.84 -15.84 -27.67
N GLN A 97 7.87 -16.42 -26.46
CA GLN A 97 6.68 -16.81 -25.72
C GLN A 97 5.91 -15.58 -25.21
N GLU A 98 6.59 -14.52 -24.80
CA GLU A 98 5.93 -13.23 -24.48
C GLU A 98 5.16 -12.70 -25.69
N GLN A 99 5.77 -12.71 -26.88
CA GLN A 99 5.12 -12.24 -28.11
C GLN A 99 3.86 -13.06 -28.45
N ALA A 100 3.93 -14.39 -28.27
CA ALA A 100 2.78 -15.27 -28.47
C ALA A 100 1.66 -15.05 -27.43
N LEU A 101 2.02 -14.74 -26.17
CA LEU A 101 1.05 -14.46 -25.11
C LEU A 101 0.36 -13.11 -25.30
N ILE A 102 1.11 -12.07 -25.69
CA ILE A 102 0.54 -10.76 -26.05
C ILE A 102 -0.42 -10.89 -27.24
N ALA A 103 -0.05 -11.67 -28.25
CA ALA A 103 -0.87 -11.86 -29.45
C ALA A 103 -2.13 -12.71 -29.22
N SER A 104 -2.16 -13.56 -28.18
CA SER A 104 -3.29 -14.48 -27.89
C SER A 104 -4.26 -13.95 -26.82
N HIS A 105 -3.81 -13.09 -25.91
CA HIS A 105 -4.69 -12.47 -24.91
C HIS A 105 -5.39 -11.27 -25.52
N MET A 106 -6.58 -11.51 -26.06
CA MET A 106 -7.57 -10.47 -26.31
C MET A 106 -7.78 -9.73 -25.00
N HIS A 107 -7.27 -8.50 -24.92
CA HIS A 107 -7.63 -7.53 -23.89
C HIS A 107 -9.16 -7.54 -23.80
N LEU A 108 -9.71 -7.79 -22.61
CA LEU A 108 -11.16 -7.76 -22.37
C LEU A 108 -11.81 -6.56 -23.06
#